data_AF-A0A3L6Q488-F1
#
_entry.id   AF-A0A3L6Q488-F1
#
_cell.length_a   1.000
_cell.length_b   1.000
_cell.length_c   1.000
_cell.angle_alpha   90.00
_cell.angle_beta   90.00
_cell.angle_gamma   90.00
#
_symmetry.space_group_name_H-M   'P 1'
#
loop_
_entity.id
_entity.type
_entity.pdbx_description
1 polymer ?
#
loop_
_entity_poly.entity_id
_entity_poly.type
_entity_poly.pdbx_seq_one_letter_code
_entity_poly.pdbx_strand_id
1 'polypeptide(L)'
;MASSVGGGAATGKHPRVLLPFTCDALRIPDELAAEIGAGEALVFGPSAGKVKLWRVEVGWDGDGAFLGRGWPEFADACGVDAGWLLVLRHRGRGVLTVKVFDASSCLRELVAQPLATAGKV
;
A
#
# COMPACT_ATOMS: atom_id res chain seq x y z
N MET A 1 -9.85 -4.54 -35.08
CA MET A 1 -10.59 -4.42 -33.81
C MET A 1 -9.66 -3.69 -32.84
N ALA A 2 -9.80 -2.36 -32.76
CA ALA A 2 -10.29 -1.63 -31.58
C ALA A 2 -9.46 -1.93 -30.32
N SER A 3 -8.73 -1.02 -29.68
CA SER A 3 -8.65 0.43 -29.79
C SER A 3 -7.31 0.90 -29.23
N SER A 4 -6.68 1.87 -29.91
CA SER A 4 -5.70 2.74 -29.27
C SER A 4 -6.44 3.61 -28.24
N VAL A 5 -6.06 3.51 -26.96
CA VAL A 5 -6.36 4.57 -25.99
C VAL A 5 -5.05 5.26 -25.69
N GLY A 6 -4.94 6.49 -26.17
CA GLY A 6 -3.87 7.41 -25.79
C GLY A 6 -4.30 8.27 -24.61
N GLY A 7 -3.30 8.91 -24.02
CA GLY A 7 -3.46 10.22 -23.39
C GLY A 7 -3.39 10.22 -21.87
N GLY A 8 -2.37 10.89 -21.34
CA GLY A 8 -2.37 11.28 -19.94
C GLY A 8 -1.00 11.71 -19.43
N ALA A 9 -0.51 12.88 -19.89
CA ALA A 9 0.55 13.58 -19.19
C ALA A 9 0.08 13.86 -17.74
N ALA A 10 0.56 13.08 -16.77
CA ALA A 10 0.21 13.27 -15.38
C ALA A 10 1.01 14.45 -14.82
N THR A 11 0.42 15.64 -14.88
CA THR A 11 0.71 16.73 -13.94
C THR A 11 0.80 16.14 -12.53
N GLY A 12 1.87 16.42 -11.79
CA GLY A 12 2.15 15.83 -10.47
C GLY A 12 1.02 16.01 -9.47
N LYS A 13 0.08 15.06 -9.45
CA LYS A 13 -0.99 14.93 -8.47
C LYS A 13 -0.64 13.68 -7.69
N HIS A 14 -0.11 13.83 -6.48
CA HIS A 14 0.14 12.68 -5.59
C HIS A 14 -1.15 11.85 -5.44
N PRO A 15 -1.30 10.69 -6.11
CA PRO A 15 -2.55 9.97 -6.09
C PRO A 15 -2.80 9.47 -4.67
N ARG A 16 -4.02 9.66 -4.18
CA ARG A 16 -4.51 9.00 -2.97
C ARG A 16 -5.55 7.99 -3.43
N VAL A 17 -5.24 6.72 -3.28
CA VAL A 17 -6.10 5.63 -3.76
C VAL A 17 -6.63 4.88 -2.55
N LEU A 18 -7.95 4.74 -2.45
CA LEU A 18 -8.60 3.82 -1.51
C LEU A 18 -8.75 2.47 -2.21
N LEU A 19 -8.19 1.43 -1.61
CA LEU A 19 -8.19 0.09 -2.17
C LEU A 19 -8.67 -0.91 -1.11
N PRO A 20 -9.45 -1.93 -1.51
CA PRO A 20 -9.76 -3.05 -0.63
C PRO A 20 -8.45 -3.76 -0.27
N PHE A 21 -8.27 -4.05 1.02
CA PHE A 21 -7.08 -4.76 1.48
C PHE A 21 -7.14 -6.23 1.01
N THR A 22 -6.08 -6.68 0.33
CA THR A 22 -5.89 -8.06 -0.11
C THR A 22 -4.57 -8.57 0.43
N CYS A 23 -4.51 -9.81 0.94
CA CYS A 23 -3.29 -10.35 1.53
C CYS A 23 -2.27 -10.80 0.47
N ASP A 24 -2.74 -11.35 -0.65
CA ASP A 24 -1.86 -11.96 -1.66
C ASP A 24 -1.19 -10.94 -2.59
N ALA A 25 -1.95 -9.99 -3.12
CA ALA A 25 -1.43 -8.93 -3.99
C ALA A 25 -2.37 -7.72 -4.01
N LEU A 26 -1.81 -6.50 -3.90
CA LEU A 26 -2.60 -5.26 -3.96
C LEU A 26 -2.62 -4.69 -5.37
N ARG A 27 -3.80 -4.58 -5.97
CA ARG A 27 -3.98 -3.88 -7.25
C ARG A 27 -3.76 -2.39 -7.08
N ILE A 28 -2.87 -1.82 -7.88
CA ILE A 28 -2.59 -0.38 -7.88
C ILE A 28 -2.91 0.21 -9.26
N PRO A 29 -3.33 1.48 -9.35
CA PRO A 29 -3.52 2.12 -10.64
C PRO A 29 -2.22 2.16 -11.44
N ASP A 30 -2.31 1.95 -12.76
CA ASP A 30 -1.15 1.96 -13.66
C ASP A 30 -0.38 3.29 -13.60
N GLU A 31 -1.08 4.40 -13.39
CA GLU A 31 -0.49 5.72 -13.18
C GLU A 31 0.42 5.76 -11.95
N LEU A 32 -0.01 5.12 -10.85
CA LEU A 32 0.79 5.01 -9.63
C LEU A 32 2.01 4.10 -9.85
N ALA A 33 1.82 3.00 -10.57
CA ALA A 33 2.90 2.08 -10.91
C ALA A 33 3.95 2.73 -11.83
N ALA A 34 3.51 3.49 -12.82
CA ALA A 34 4.37 4.26 -13.71
C ALA A 34 5.18 5.31 -12.96
N GLU A 35 4.57 5.98 -11.96
CA GLU A 35 5.24 6.94 -11.09
C GLU A 35 6.30 6.31 -10.17
N ILE A 36 6.17 5.02 -9.84
CA ILE A 36 7.19 4.28 -9.08
C ILE A 36 8.40 3.99 -9.97
N GLY A 37 8.17 3.62 -11.24
CA GLY A 37 9.16 3.54 -12.32
C GLY A 37 10.26 2.46 -12.18
N ALA A 38 10.56 2.01 -10.96
CA ALA A 38 11.69 1.14 -10.65
C ALA A 38 11.33 -0.36 -10.52
N GLY A 39 10.07 -0.75 -10.73
CA GLY A 39 9.61 -2.13 -10.50
C GLY A 39 9.56 -2.53 -9.03
N GLU A 40 10.00 -1.67 -8.11
CA GLU A 40 9.94 -1.86 -6.67
C GLU A 40 9.38 -0.60 -6.01
N ALA A 41 8.45 -0.79 -5.08
CA ALA A 41 7.86 0.25 -4.27
C ALA A 41 8.31 0.14 -2.82
N LEU A 42 8.49 1.29 -2.18
CA LEU A 42 8.89 1.40 -0.78
C LEU A 42 7.70 1.79 0.07
N VAL A 43 7.13 0.84 0.79
CA VAL A 43 5.91 1.02 1.58
C VAL A 43 6.25 1.26 3.04
N PHE A 44 5.78 2.37 3.62
CA PHE A 44 5.88 2.58 5.07
C PHE A 44 4.84 1.74 5.83
N GLY A 45 5.30 0.91 6.76
CA GLY A 45 4.47 0.02 7.57
C GLY A 45 5.02 -0.25 8.96
N PRO A 46 4.21 -0.83 9.86
CA PRO A 46 4.72 -1.38 11.10
C PRO A 46 5.57 -2.62 10.82
N SER A 47 6.53 -2.87 11.70
CA SER A 47 7.36 -4.07 11.75
C SER A 47 7.78 -4.23 13.21
N ALA A 48 7.25 -5.24 13.90
CA ALA A 48 7.64 -5.60 15.26
C ALA A 48 7.75 -4.40 16.23
N GLY A 49 6.73 -3.53 16.25
CA GLY A 49 6.67 -2.36 17.16
C GLY A 49 7.48 -1.14 16.71
N LYS A 50 8.01 -1.10 15.48
CA LYS A 50 8.62 0.08 14.87
C LYS A 50 8.07 0.32 13.46
N VAL A 51 8.12 1.56 12.99
CA VAL A 51 7.82 1.87 11.58
C VAL A 51 9.05 1.51 10.73
N LYS A 52 8.86 0.70 9.71
CA LYS A 52 9.89 0.27 8.76
C LYS A 52 9.41 0.48 7.32
N LEU A 53 10.38 0.64 6.42
CA LEU A 53 10.16 0.66 4.98
C LEU A 53 10.21 -0.78 4.43
N TRP A 54 9.11 -1.22 3.82
CA TRP A 54 8.95 -2.51 3.19
C TRP A 54 9.25 -2.36 1.70
N ARG A 55 10.13 -3.22 1.18
CA ARG A 55 10.37 -3.33 -0.27
C ARG A 55 9.33 -4.27 -0.84
N VAL A 56 8.50 -3.74 -1.72
CA VAL A 56 7.40 -4.45 -2.35
C VAL A 56 7.58 -4.42 -3.85
N GLU A 57 7.56 -5.58 -4.48
CA GLU A 57 7.71 -5.69 -5.93
C GLU A 57 6.43 -5.24 -6.63
N VAL A 58 6.60 -4.44 -7.68
CA VAL A 58 5.53 -3.96 -8.54
C VAL A 58 5.50 -4.85 -9.78
N GLY A 59 4.55 -5.77 -9.82
CA GLY A 59 4.24 -6.59 -10.98
C GLY A 59 3.28 -5.88 -11.92
N TRP A 60 3.31 -6.30 -13.18
CA TRP A 60 2.33 -5.93 -14.21
C TRP A 60 1.75 -7.22 -14.75
N ASP A 61 0.43 -7.31 -14.80
CA ASP A 61 -0.27 -8.36 -15.53
C ASP A 61 -1.21 -7.77 -16.59
N GLY A 62 -1.90 -8.62 -17.34
CA GLY A 62 -2.81 -8.19 -18.41
C GLY A 62 -4.02 -7.37 -17.94
N ASP A 63 -4.26 -7.29 -16.64
CA ASP A 63 -5.36 -6.54 -15.99
C ASP A 63 -4.85 -5.24 -15.31
N GLY A 64 -3.52 -5.06 -15.20
CA GLY A 64 -2.88 -3.83 -14.74
C GLY A 64 -1.72 -4.08 -13.78
N ALA A 65 -1.34 -3.02 -13.05
CA ALA A 65 -0.27 -3.10 -12.07
C ALA A 65 -0.72 -3.64 -10.70
N PHE A 66 0.16 -4.40 -10.04
CA PHE A 66 -0.08 -4.97 -8.72
C PHE A 66 1.19 -4.98 -7.85
N LEU A 67 1.00 -4.90 -6.53
CA LEU A 67 2.03 -5.13 -5.54
C LEU A 67 2.04 -6.60 -5.15
N GLY A 68 3.11 -7.31 -5.49
CA GLY A 68 3.24 -8.75 -5.24
C GLY A 68 4.19 -9.05 -4.10
N ARG A 69 5.41 -9.47 -4.43
CA ARG A 69 6.42 -9.93 -3.45
C ARG A 69 6.71 -8.85 -2.39
N GLY A 70 6.68 -9.19 -1.10
CA GLY A 70 6.87 -8.23 -0.01
C GLY A 70 5.57 -7.60 0.51
N TRP A 71 4.48 -7.66 -0.27
CA TRP A 71 3.15 -7.23 0.15
C TRP A 71 2.51 -8.17 1.19
N PRO A 72 2.49 -9.51 1.02
CA PRO A 72 1.91 -10.41 2.02
C PRO A 72 2.63 -10.34 3.36
N GLU A 73 3.95 -10.13 3.37
CA GLU A 73 4.72 -9.96 4.60
C GLU A 73 4.39 -8.63 5.30
N PHE A 74 4.14 -7.57 4.52
CA PHE A 74 3.62 -6.31 5.06
C PHE A 74 2.21 -6.48 5.63
N ALA A 75 1.34 -7.24 4.93
CA ALA A 75 -0.02 -7.52 5.38
C ALA A 75 -0.02 -8.25 6.72
N ASP A 76 0.79 -9.30 6.85
CA ASP A 76 0.98 -10.05 8.08
C ASP A 76 1.49 -9.15 9.23
N ALA A 77 2.50 -8.32 8.96
CA ALA A 77 3.04 -7.39 9.94
C ALA A 77 2.04 -6.29 10.37
N CYS A 78 1.09 -5.95 9.51
CA CYS A 78 0.01 -5.01 9.85
C CYS A 78 -1.09 -5.66 10.69
N GLY A 79 -1.19 -6.99 10.73
CA GLY A 79 -2.22 -7.72 11.46
C GLY A 79 -3.63 -7.33 11.00
N VAL A 80 -3.82 -7.21 9.69
CA VAL A 80 -5.07 -6.76 9.08
C VAL A 80 -5.97 -7.95 8.73
N ASP A 81 -7.27 -7.77 8.89
CA ASP A 81 -8.29 -8.78 8.60
C ASP A 81 -9.01 -8.50 7.27
N ALA A 82 -9.70 -9.52 6.76
CA ALA A 82 -10.54 -9.40 5.58
C ALA A 82 -11.59 -8.29 5.75
N GLY A 83 -11.75 -7.42 4.74
CA GLY A 83 -12.71 -6.32 4.73
C GLY A 83 -12.16 -4.97 5.22
N TRP A 84 -10.87 -4.89 5.53
CA TRP A 84 -10.20 -3.63 5.86
C TRP A 84 -9.92 -2.82 4.58
N LEU A 85 -9.84 -1.51 4.74
CA LEU A 85 -9.57 -0.57 3.65
C LEU A 85 -8.18 0.04 3.83
N LEU A 86 -7.48 0.29 2.74
CA LEU A 86 -6.21 1.01 2.82
C LEU A 86 -6.17 2.20 1.87
N VAL A 87 -5.52 3.27 2.32
CA VAL A 87 -5.18 4.43 1.51
C VAL A 87 -3.70 4.39 1.20
N LEU A 88 -3.40 4.31 -0.09
CA LEU A 88 -2.04 4.39 -0.60
C LEU A 88 -1.78 5.84 -1.06
N ARG A 89 -0.69 6.44 -0.58
CA ARG A 89 -0.29 7.80 -0.98
C ARG A 89 1.15 7.80 -1.48
N HIS A 90 1.33 8.16 -2.74
CA HIS A 90 2.66 8.34 -3.31
C HIS A 90 3.30 9.66 -2.84
N ARG A 91 4.53 9.59 -2.34
CA ARG A 91 5.34 10.75 -1.93
C ARG A 91 6.39 11.13 -2.96
N GLY A 92 6.51 10.41 -4.07
CA GLY A 92 7.58 10.57 -5.06
C GLY A 92 8.71 9.56 -4.84
N ARG A 93 9.50 9.30 -5.91
CA ARG A 93 10.64 8.37 -5.90
C ARG A 93 10.31 6.93 -5.49
N GLY A 94 9.12 6.44 -5.85
CA GLY A 94 8.69 5.09 -5.50
C GLY A 94 8.36 4.88 -4.02
N VAL A 95 8.26 5.96 -3.24
CA VAL A 95 7.90 5.90 -1.81
C VAL A 95 6.39 6.03 -1.64
N LEU A 96 5.80 5.03 -1.00
CA LEU A 96 4.38 4.92 -0.70
C LEU A 96 4.15 4.96 0.81
N THR A 97 3.19 5.78 1.24
CA THR A 97 2.65 5.73 2.60
C THR A 97 1.32 4.99 2.58
N VAL A 98 1.17 3.98 3.44
CA VAL A 98 -0.10 3.28 3.64
C VAL A 98 -0.78 3.79 4.91
N LYS A 99 -2.08 4.03 4.83
CA LYS A 99 -2.96 4.21 5.98
C LYS A 99 -4.03 3.13 5.94
N VAL A 100 -4.15 2.34 6.99
CA VAL A 100 -5.15 1.27 7.04
C VAL A 100 -6.32 1.70 7.91
N PHE A 101 -7.51 1.37 7.46
CA PHE A 101 -8.79 1.58 8.13
C PHE A 101 -9.38 0.22 8.43
N ASP A 102 -9.77 -0.01 9.68
CA ASP A 102 -10.42 -1.26 10.03
C ASP A 102 -11.88 -1.28 9.51
N ALA A 103 -12.56 -2.42 9.70
CA ALA A 103 -13.95 -2.61 9.25
C ALA A 103 -14.94 -1.56 9.79
N SER A 104 -14.62 -0.88 10.91
CA SER A 104 -15.39 0.25 11.45
C SER A 104 -15.08 1.60 10.79
N SER A 105 -14.24 1.63 9.74
CA SER A 105 -13.71 2.85 9.10
C SER A 105 -12.87 3.74 10.02
N CYS A 106 -12.49 3.27 11.20
CA CYS A 106 -11.56 3.98 12.06
C CYS A 106 -10.14 3.86 11.49
N LEU A 107 -9.45 5.00 11.41
CA LEU A 107 -8.05 5.02 11.02
C LEU A 107 -7.24 4.32 12.11
N ARG A 108 -6.69 3.15 11.80
CA ARG A 108 -5.58 2.61 12.58
C ARG A 108 -4.34 3.31 12.08
N GLU A 109 -3.96 4.36 12.81
CA GLU A 109 -2.65 4.94 12.60
C GLU A 109 -1.63 3.86 12.99
N LEU A 110 -0.91 3.33 12.00
CA LEU A 110 0.19 2.37 12.16
C LEU A 110 1.41 3.02 12.86
N VAL A 111 1.18 4.07 13.64
CA VAL A 111 2.13 4.48 14.67
C VAL A 111 2.20 3.28 15.61
N ALA A 112 3.41 2.79 15.85
CA ALA A 112 3.61 1.84 16.92
C ALA A 112 3.00 2.46 18.17
N GLN A 113 1.82 2.00 18.58
CA GLN A 113 1.38 2.25 19.93
C GLN A 113 2.49 1.62 20.76
N PRO A 114 3.22 2.40 21.59
CA PRO A 114 3.99 1.76 22.64
C PRO A 114 2.95 0.92 23.36
N LEU A 115 3.14 -0.40 23.34
CA LEU A 115 2.39 -1.29 24.18
C LEU A 115 2.62 -0.76 25.59
N ALA A 116 1.69 0.05 26.07
CA ALA A 116 1.60 0.34 27.48
C ALA A 116 1.19 -0.99 28.06
N THR A 117 2.19 -1.72 28.55
CA THR A 117 2.01 -2.90 29.38
C THR A 117 1.20 -2.44 30.59
N ALA A 118 -0.12 -2.52 30.47
CA ALA A 118 -1.03 -2.39 31.60
C ALA A 118 -0.89 -3.67 32.41
N GLY A 119 -0.03 -3.61 33.43
CA GLY A 119 0.28 -4.74 34.28
C GLY A 119 -0.89 -5.19 35.16
N LYS A 120 -0.80 -6.42 35.64
CA LYS A 120 -1.22 -6.84 36.99
C LYS A 120 -0.76 -8.28 37.24
N VAL A 121 0.17 -8.50 38.16
CA VAL A 121 -0.02 -9.07 39.52
C VAL A 121 1.29 -9.03 40.30
#